data_AF-A0A7U9KX92-F1
#
_entry.id   AF-A0A7U9KX92-F1
#
_cell.length_a   1.000
_cell.length_b   1.000
_cell.length_c   1.000
_cell.angle_alpha   90.00
_cell.angle_beta   90.00
_cell.angle_gamma   90.00
#
_symmetry.space_group_name_H-M   'P 1'
#
loop_
_entity.id
_entity.type
_entity.pdbx_description
1 polymer ?
#
loop_
_entity_poly.entity_id
_entity_poly.type
_entity_poly.pdbx_seq_one_letter_code
_entity_poly.pdbx_strand_id
1 'polypeptide(L)'
;MGLAKTLPDRVEEILSVVGDENYGEAQGAGKAGRRQPVKGDAFGPHQLASELELQRWQVGRAEQRGLLPPPDVDGKRWSREVVEGLRGRAAEIREELGDHPGLGSIDAAKRLAERTELEVEREDVRALAGEGYLRPVGEFRGYPMFSLESLDGLDRELVAEVVGERQRWMERSVTAREAAALLGWPAGRFEVAAERNGLTPGRLGRYDRAEVEGLPERDREGRGRSRQE
;
A
#
# COMPACT_ATOMS: atom_id res chain seq x y z
N MET A 1 -23.16 1.95 -34.36
CA MET A 1 -22.96 2.90 -33.25
C MET A 1 -23.49 2.26 -31.98
N GLY A 2 -22.66 2.17 -30.95
CA GLY A 2 -23.00 1.54 -29.67
C GLY A 2 -21.72 1.23 -28.91
N LEU A 3 -21.08 2.28 -28.38
CA LEU A 3 -19.85 2.17 -27.58
C LEU A 3 -20.16 1.43 -26.27
N ALA A 4 -19.58 0.25 -26.11
CA ALA A 4 -19.47 -0.44 -24.83
C ALA A 4 -18.55 0.40 -23.92
N LYS A 5 -19.11 0.93 -22.84
CA LYS A 5 -18.36 1.60 -21.77
C LYS A 5 -17.60 0.54 -20.97
N THR A 6 -16.28 0.63 -20.99
CA THR A 6 -15.35 -0.13 -20.16
C THR A 6 -15.58 0.17 -18.68
N LEU A 7 -15.84 -0.87 -17.90
CA LEU A 7 -15.91 -0.86 -16.44
C LEU A 7 -14.49 -0.89 -15.84
N PRO A 8 -14.07 0.19 -15.19
CA PRO A 8 -13.48 0.06 -13.85
C PRO A 8 -14.05 1.05 -12.82
N ASP A 9 -15.14 1.77 -13.12
CA ASP A 9 -15.66 2.84 -12.23
C ASP A 9 -16.86 2.44 -11.34
N ARG A 10 -17.12 1.14 -11.13
CA ARG A 10 -18.25 0.70 -10.27
C ARG A 10 -17.90 -0.20 -9.10
N VAL A 11 -16.61 -0.48 -8.88
CA VAL A 11 -16.17 -1.22 -7.68
C VAL A 11 -16.05 -0.27 -6.48
N GLU A 12 -15.69 1.01 -6.69
CA GLU A 12 -15.58 1.98 -5.60
C GLU A 12 -16.94 2.52 -5.11
N GLU A 13 -18.00 2.44 -5.93
CA GLU A 13 -19.36 2.85 -5.53
C GLU A 13 -20.09 1.77 -4.69
N ILE A 14 -19.70 0.50 -4.80
CA ILE A 14 -20.28 -0.61 -4.00
C ILE A 14 -19.53 -0.80 -2.66
N LEU A 15 -18.27 -0.37 -2.55
CA LEU A 15 -17.47 -0.56 -1.34
C LEU A 15 -17.69 0.49 -0.23
N SER A 16 -18.53 1.51 -0.48
CA SER A 16 -19.00 2.41 0.57
C SER A 16 -20.26 1.92 1.29
N VAL A 17 -20.85 0.77 0.90
CA VAL A 17 -22.17 0.33 1.39
C VAL A 17 -22.20 -1.04 2.09
N VAL A 18 -21.15 -1.88 2.04
CA VAL A 18 -21.22 -3.20 2.71
C VAL A 18 -20.19 -3.29 3.85
N GLY A 19 -20.66 -2.93 5.04
CA GLY A 19 -20.12 -3.42 6.30
C GLY A 19 -20.35 -4.93 6.43
N ASP A 20 -19.51 -5.54 7.27
CA ASP A 20 -19.64 -6.87 7.86
C ASP A 20 -20.28 -7.96 7.00
N GLU A 21 -19.48 -8.92 6.53
CA GLU A 21 -19.74 -10.36 6.72
C GLU A 21 -18.65 -11.23 6.08
N ASN A 22 -18.34 -12.35 6.75
CA ASN A 22 -17.52 -13.49 6.32
C ASN A 22 -15.99 -13.41 6.45
N TYR A 23 -15.52 -13.73 7.66
CA TYR A 23 -14.26 -14.46 7.87
C TYR A 23 -14.53 -15.73 8.69
N GLY A 24 -14.92 -16.81 8.01
CA GLY A 24 -14.62 -18.20 8.37
C GLY A 24 -13.88 -18.79 7.17
N GLU A 25 -12.91 -19.69 7.26
CA GLU A 25 -12.55 -20.70 8.25
C GLU A 25 -11.07 -21.05 8.07
N ALA A 26 -10.58 -21.87 9.02
CA ALA A 26 -9.50 -22.84 8.93
C ALA A 26 -8.38 -22.56 9.95
N GLN A 27 -8.39 -23.24 11.10
CA GLN A 27 -7.90 -24.61 11.24
C GLN A 27 -7.85 -24.97 12.74
N GLY A 28 -8.30 -26.18 13.06
CA GLY A 28 -8.08 -26.80 14.36
C GLY A 28 -6.77 -27.58 14.38
N ALA A 29 -6.09 -27.54 15.52
CA ALA A 29 -5.45 -28.68 16.21
C ALA A 29 -4.59 -28.16 17.37
N GLY A 30 -4.82 -28.67 18.59
CA GLY A 30 -3.96 -28.41 19.75
C GLY A 30 -4.71 -28.10 21.05
N LYS A 31 -5.51 -29.06 21.55
CA LYS A 31 -6.17 -28.96 22.86
C LYS A 31 -5.18 -29.25 23.99
N ALA A 32 -4.91 -28.25 24.82
CA ALA A 32 -4.59 -28.43 26.23
C ALA A 32 -5.31 -27.34 27.05
N GLY A 33 -6.37 -27.74 27.77
CA GLY A 33 -6.91 -27.01 28.91
C GLY A 33 -7.53 -25.62 28.69
N ARG A 34 -8.30 -25.36 27.62
CA ARG A 34 -9.07 -24.10 27.52
C ARG A 34 -10.36 -24.19 28.34
N ARG A 35 -10.43 -23.47 29.47
CA ARG A 35 -11.70 -23.13 30.13
C ARG A 35 -12.56 -22.36 29.13
N GLN A 36 -13.79 -22.82 28.89
CA GLN A 36 -14.77 -22.04 28.13
C GLN A 36 -15.05 -20.73 28.89
N PRO A 37 -14.81 -19.56 28.30
CA PRO A 37 -15.15 -18.30 28.94
C PRO A 37 -16.67 -18.21 29.07
N VAL A 38 -17.15 -17.97 30.29
CA VAL A 38 -18.55 -17.68 30.55
C VAL A 38 -18.90 -16.38 29.81
N LYS A 39 -20.13 -16.30 29.30
CA LYS A 39 -20.63 -15.14 28.54
C LYS A 39 -20.49 -13.87 29.41
N GLY A 40 -19.43 -13.08 29.19
CA GLY A 40 -19.08 -11.91 30.01
C GLY A 40 -17.61 -11.84 30.48
N ASP A 41 -16.81 -12.89 30.24
CA ASP A 41 -15.41 -12.96 30.71
C ASP A 41 -14.35 -12.78 29.62
N ALA A 42 -14.79 -12.59 28.37
CA ALA A 42 -13.90 -12.40 27.23
C ALA A 42 -14.31 -11.15 26.45
N PHE A 43 -13.33 -10.36 26.03
CA PHE A 43 -13.48 -9.09 25.35
C PHE A 43 -13.03 -9.26 23.91
N GLY A 44 -13.94 -9.10 22.96
CA GLY A 44 -13.55 -8.96 21.55
C GLY A 44 -12.88 -7.60 21.28
N PRO A 45 -12.28 -7.39 20.08
CA PRO A 45 -11.56 -6.15 19.77
C PRO A 45 -12.36 -4.86 20.02
N HIS A 46 -13.66 -4.87 19.73
CA HIS A 46 -14.54 -3.74 19.99
C HIS A 46 -14.80 -3.50 21.48
N GLN A 47 -14.97 -4.57 22.25
CA GLN A 47 -15.19 -4.47 23.69
C GLN A 47 -13.91 -4.01 24.38
N LEU A 48 -12.75 -4.55 23.97
CA LEU A 48 -11.45 -4.10 24.46
C LEU A 48 -11.21 -2.62 24.17
N ALA A 49 -11.51 -2.17 22.95
CA ALA A 49 -11.40 -0.75 22.58
C ALA A 49 -12.24 0.13 23.53
N SER A 50 -13.50 -0.25 23.76
CA SER A 50 -14.39 0.50 24.66
C SER A 50 -13.91 0.49 26.11
N GLU A 51 -13.42 -0.64 26.62
CA GLU A 51 -12.97 -0.79 28.02
C GLU A 51 -11.67 -0.05 28.33
N LEU A 52 -10.82 0.11 27.32
CA LEU A 52 -9.53 0.80 27.44
C LEU A 52 -9.60 2.25 26.91
N GLU A 53 -10.78 2.73 26.54
CA GLU A 53 -10.97 4.05 25.89
C GLU A 53 -10.09 4.23 24.64
N LEU A 54 -9.78 3.13 23.94
CA LEU A 54 -9.01 3.13 22.70
C LEU A 54 -9.95 3.24 21.50
N GLN A 55 -9.44 3.86 20.44
CA GLN A 55 -10.04 3.76 19.12
C GLN A 55 -9.84 2.34 18.56
N ARG A 56 -10.77 1.89 17.71
CA ARG A 56 -10.70 0.54 17.11
C ARG A 56 -9.38 0.29 16.37
N TRP A 57 -8.85 1.30 15.68
CA TRP A 57 -7.58 1.20 14.98
C TRP A 57 -6.38 1.15 15.94
N GLN A 58 -6.48 1.77 17.12
CA GLN A 58 -5.44 1.72 18.15
C GLN A 58 -5.30 0.29 18.69
N VAL A 59 -6.38 -0.47 18.85
CA VAL A 59 -6.30 -1.89 19.28
C VAL A 59 -5.45 -2.72 18.31
N GLY A 60 -5.76 -2.67 17.01
CA GLY A 60 -5.00 -3.42 16.01
C GLY A 60 -3.54 -2.98 15.90
N ARG A 61 -3.26 -1.67 16.08
CA ARG A 61 -1.88 -1.14 16.06
C ARG A 61 -1.11 -1.48 17.32
N ALA A 62 -1.77 -1.44 18.48
CA ALA A 62 -1.19 -1.82 19.75
C ALA A 62 -0.79 -3.30 19.75
N GLU A 63 -1.62 -4.17 19.17
CA GLU A 63 -1.28 -5.59 18.96
C GLU A 63 -0.05 -5.74 18.06
N GLN A 64 -0.03 -5.08 16.90
CA GLN A 64 1.12 -5.14 15.97
C GLN A 64 2.43 -4.65 16.57
N ARG A 65 2.39 -3.64 17.44
CA ARG A 65 3.55 -3.10 18.14
C ARG A 65 3.90 -3.86 19.42
N GLY A 66 3.15 -4.89 19.79
CA GLY A 66 3.34 -5.65 21.04
C GLY A 66 3.01 -4.86 22.31
N LEU A 67 2.29 -3.74 22.19
CA LEU A 67 1.77 -2.96 23.31
C LEU A 67 0.59 -3.66 23.98
N LEU A 68 -0.17 -4.43 23.19
CA LEU A 68 -1.15 -5.40 23.71
C LEU A 68 -0.56 -6.82 23.66
N PRO A 69 -0.79 -7.64 24.69
CA PRO A 69 -0.53 -9.07 24.60
C PRO A 69 -1.44 -9.69 23.52
N PRO A 70 -1.03 -10.81 22.91
CA PRO A 70 -1.90 -11.53 21.98
C PRO A 70 -3.18 -12.00 22.69
N PRO A 71 -4.29 -12.19 21.96
CA PRO A 71 -5.53 -12.71 22.54
C PRO A 71 -5.31 -14.07 23.22
N ASP A 72 -5.67 -14.19 24.49
CA ASP A 72 -5.49 -15.39 25.31
C ASP A 72 -6.73 -16.31 25.32
N VAL A 73 -7.82 -15.87 24.70
CA VAL A 73 -9.09 -16.59 24.60
C VAL A 73 -9.46 -16.83 23.14
N ASP A 74 -10.21 -17.92 22.90
CA ASP A 74 -10.70 -18.29 21.56
C ASP A 74 -11.44 -17.15 20.86
N GLY A 75 -11.29 -17.09 19.52
CA GLY A 75 -11.97 -16.12 18.67
C GLY A 75 -11.32 -14.73 18.64
N LYS A 76 -10.00 -14.65 18.86
CA LYS A 76 -9.24 -13.39 18.94
C LYS A 76 -9.79 -12.47 20.05
N ARG A 77 -9.99 -13.02 21.26
CA ARG A 77 -10.54 -12.31 22.41
C ARG A 77 -9.56 -12.32 23.58
N TRP A 78 -9.69 -11.33 24.45
CA TRP A 78 -8.88 -11.18 25.66
C TRP A 78 -9.70 -11.53 26.90
N SER A 79 -9.11 -12.22 27.87
CA SER A 79 -9.77 -12.48 29.16
C SER A 79 -9.89 -11.20 29.98
N ARG A 80 -10.85 -11.19 30.91
CA ARG A 80 -11.03 -10.11 31.88
C ARG A 80 -9.75 -9.77 32.65
N GLU A 81 -8.98 -10.77 33.04
CA GLU A 81 -7.72 -10.58 33.77
C GLU A 81 -6.72 -9.74 32.95
N VAL A 82 -6.58 -10.06 31.65
CA VAL A 82 -5.74 -9.28 30.74
C VAL A 82 -6.26 -7.85 30.59
N VAL A 83 -7.58 -7.66 30.43
CA VAL A 83 -8.17 -6.32 30.29
C VAL A 83 -7.96 -5.46 31.54
N GLU A 84 -8.16 -6.01 32.74
CA GLU A 84 -7.92 -5.29 33.99
C GLU A 84 -6.44 -4.91 34.14
N GLY A 85 -5.51 -5.79 33.77
CA GLY A 85 -4.08 -5.47 33.74
C GLY A 85 -3.72 -4.36 32.75
N LEU A 86 -4.46 -4.27 31.63
CA LEU A 86 -4.25 -3.25 30.60
C LEU A 86 -4.85 -1.88 30.94
N ARG A 87 -5.90 -1.81 31.79
CA ARG A 87 -6.53 -0.53 32.16
C ARG A 87 -5.53 0.48 32.73
N GLY A 88 -4.59 0.01 33.57
CA GLY A 88 -3.54 0.86 34.12
C GLY A 88 -2.56 1.43 33.08
N ARG A 89 -2.48 0.81 31.91
CA ARG A 89 -1.59 1.20 30.79
C ARG A 89 -2.33 1.81 29.61
N ALA A 90 -3.65 1.95 29.69
CA ALA A 90 -4.46 2.42 28.57
C ALA A 90 -4.10 3.85 28.13
N ALA A 91 -3.77 4.73 29.07
CA ALA A 91 -3.31 6.09 28.78
C ALA A 91 -1.94 6.09 28.06
N GLU A 92 -0.98 5.30 28.55
CA GLU A 92 0.34 5.09 27.92
C GLU A 92 0.18 4.58 26.48
N ILE A 93 -0.68 3.58 26.26
CA ILE A 93 -0.95 3.02 24.93
C ILE A 93 -1.56 4.07 23.99
N ARG A 94 -2.47 4.92 24.49
CA ARG A 94 -3.04 6.01 23.67
C ARG A 94 -2.00 7.03 23.28
N GLU A 95 -1.23 7.50 24.25
CA GLU A 95 -0.18 8.50 24.03
C GLU A 95 0.85 7.98 23.02
N GLU A 96 1.30 6.73 23.16
CA GLU A 96 2.25 6.07 22.26
C GLU A 96 1.71 5.91 20.82
N LEU A 97 0.40 5.71 20.67
CA LEU A 97 -0.23 5.51 19.35
C LEU A 97 -0.72 6.80 18.70
N GLY A 98 -0.90 7.86 19.49
CA GLY A 98 -1.46 9.14 19.10
C GLY A 98 -2.95 9.07 18.75
N ASP A 99 -3.49 10.21 18.31
CA ASP A 99 -4.93 10.39 18.07
C ASP A 99 -5.34 10.16 16.61
N HIS A 100 -4.38 9.96 15.71
CA HIS A 100 -4.63 9.75 14.28
C HIS A 100 -3.99 8.45 13.77
N PRO A 101 -4.71 7.61 13.00
CA PRO A 101 -4.17 6.38 12.42
C PRO A 101 -3.06 6.61 11.36
N GLY A 102 -2.61 7.84 11.15
CA GLY A 102 -1.86 8.24 9.95
C GLY A 102 -2.69 8.18 8.66
N LEU A 103 -2.07 8.56 7.55
CA LEU A 103 -2.62 8.52 6.19
C LEU A 103 -1.86 7.52 5.34
N GLY A 104 -2.57 6.73 4.54
CA GLY A 104 -1.93 5.92 3.50
C GLY A 104 -1.37 6.81 2.38
N SER A 105 -0.53 6.25 1.49
CA SER A 105 0.16 7.04 0.45
C SER A 105 -0.78 7.88 -0.44
N ILE A 106 -2.02 7.44 -0.69
CA ILE A 106 -2.99 8.18 -1.50
C ILE A 106 -3.47 9.43 -0.77
N ASP A 107 -3.94 9.29 0.47
CA ASP A 107 -4.44 10.44 1.23
C ASP A 107 -3.30 11.34 1.71
N ALA A 108 -2.11 10.78 1.95
CA ALA A 108 -0.89 11.54 2.17
C ALA A 108 -0.56 12.42 0.94
N ALA A 109 -0.67 11.88 -0.27
CA ALA A 109 -0.44 12.65 -1.50
C ALA A 109 -1.47 13.78 -1.65
N LYS A 110 -2.76 13.53 -1.40
CA LYS A 110 -3.80 14.57 -1.41
C LYS A 110 -3.47 15.70 -0.42
N ARG A 111 -3.11 15.36 0.82
CA ARG A 111 -2.73 16.33 1.84
C ARG A 111 -1.53 17.16 1.42
N LEU A 112 -0.49 16.52 0.88
CA LEU A 112 0.69 17.22 0.38
C LEU A 112 0.35 18.12 -0.80
N ALA A 113 -0.48 17.67 -1.74
CA ALA A 113 -0.93 18.45 -2.87
C ALA A 113 -1.69 19.71 -2.41
N GLU A 114 -2.65 19.56 -1.49
CA GLU A 114 -3.41 20.69 -0.92
C GLU A 114 -2.49 21.70 -0.22
N ARG A 115 -1.50 21.22 0.55
CA ARG A 115 -0.60 22.08 1.32
C ARG A 115 0.46 22.78 0.46
N THR A 116 0.97 22.10 -0.56
CA THR A 116 2.11 22.59 -1.36
C THR A 116 1.71 23.22 -2.69
N GLU A 117 0.44 23.05 -3.10
CA GLU A 117 -0.09 23.43 -4.42
C GLU A 117 0.66 22.73 -5.57
N LEU A 118 1.20 21.54 -5.32
CA LEU A 118 1.89 20.71 -6.31
C LEU A 118 1.02 19.51 -6.71
N GLU A 119 1.25 18.99 -7.92
CA GLU A 119 0.64 17.74 -8.37
C GLU A 119 1.36 16.54 -7.73
N VAL A 120 1.07 16.29 -6.46
CA VAL A 120 1.67 15.18 -5.70
C VAL A 120 0.86 13.90 -5.93
N GLU A 121 1.54 12.84 -6.33
CA GLU A 121 0.98 11.50 -6.48
C GLU A 121 1.47 10.56 -5.39
N ARG A 122 0.79 9.40 -5.25
CA ARG A 122 1.19 8.36 -4.29
C ARG A 122 2.63 7.88 -4.48
N GLU A 123 3.15 7.94 -5.71
CA GLU A 123 4.52 7.52 -6.02
C GLU A 123 5.55 8.52 -5.49
N ASP A 124 5.21 9.81 -5.45
CA ASP A 124 6.05 10.84 -4.83
C ASP A 124 6.15 10.62 -3.32
N VAL A 125 5.04 10.23 -2.68
CA VAL A 125 5.04 9.84 -1.25
C VAL A 125 5.89 8.59 -1.01
N ARG A 126 5.82 7.60 -1.90
CA ARG A 126 6.66 6.40 -1.82
C ARG A 126 8.13 6.72 -2.03
N ALA A 127 8.46 7.65 -2.93
CA ALA A 127 9.83 8.13 -3.14
C ALA A 127 10.35 8.85 -1.89
N LEU A 128 9.59 9.81 -1.36
CA LEU A 128 9.91 10.50 -0.11
C LEU A 128 10.14 9.53 1.06
N ALA A 129 9.32 8.48 1.16
CA ALA A 129 9.50 7.44 2.17
C ALA A 129 10.73 6.55 1.91
N GLY A 130 10.96 6.16 0.66
CA GLY A 130 12.12 5.35 0.25
C GLY A 130 13.45 6.08 0.45
N GLU A 131 13.45 7.40 0.34
CA GLU A 131 14.60 8.28 0.57
C GLU A 131 14.75 8.69 2.05
N GLY A 132 13.80 8.28 2.91
CA GLY A 132 13.88 8.46 4.36
C GLY A 132 13.33 9.79 4.88
N TYR A 133 12.78 10.64 4.01
CA TYR A 133 12.12 11.91 4.39
C TYR A 133 10.77 11.69 5.09
N LEU A 134 10.09 10.58 4.78
CA LEU A 134 8.89 10.16 5.47
C LEU A 134 9.10 8.82 6.19
N ARG A 135 8.89 8.81 7.50
CA ARG A 135 8.90 7.59 8.30
C ARG A 135 7.48 7.07 8.50
N PRO A 136 7.17 5.83 8.09
CA PRO A 136 5.89 5.22 8.39
C PRO A 136 5.67 5.13 9.91
N VAL A 137 4.49 5.53 10.37
CA VAL A 137 4.04 5.34 11.77
C VAL A 137 3.34 4.01 12.00
N GLY A 138 3.17 3.22 10.94
CA GLY A 138 2.61 1.88 11.01
C GLY A 138 2.20 1.40 9.63
N GLU A 139 1.50 0.27 9.61
CA GLU A 139 1.00 -0.31 8.37
C GLU A 139 -0.50 -0.58 8.47
N PHE A 140 -1.18 -0.50 7.33
CA PHE A 140 -2.55 -0.93 7.16
C PHE A 140 -2.63 -1.89 5.98
N ARG A 141 -2.96 -3.16 6.26
CA ARG A 141 -3.00 -4.24 5.25
C ARG A 141 -1.70 -4.36 4.44
N GLY A 142 -0.55 -4.19 5.10
CA GLY A 142 0.79 -4.24 4.48
C GLY A 142 1.22 -2.96 3.77
N TYR A 143 0.45 -1.87 3.85
CA TYR A 143 0.79 -0.57 3.27
C TYR A 143 1.22 0.43 4.34
N PRO A 144 2.29 1.21 4.13
CA PRO A 144 2.75 2.18 5.11
C PRO A 144 1.76 3.32 5.31
N MET A 145 1.66 3.78 6.55
CA MET A 145 0.84 4.91 7.00
C MET A 145 1.76 6.01 7.53
N PHE A 146 1.46 7.27 7.23
CA PHE A 146 2.30 8.43 7.57
C PHE A 146 1.56 9.38 8.52
N SER A 147 2.24 9.94 9.52
CA SER A 147 1.62 10.92 10.42
C SER A 147 1.32 12.23 9.72
N LEU A 148 0.28 12.93 10.17
CA LEU A 148 -0.04 14.28 9.71
C LEU A 148 1.12 15.23 10.00
N GLU A 149 1.71 15.14 11.19
CA GLU A 149 2.86 15.96 11.60
C GLU A 149 4.05 15.81 10.64
N SER A 150 4.42 14.58 10.28
CA SER A 150 5.53 14.36 9.33
C SER A 150 5.20 14.91 7.95
N LEU A 151 3.94 14.75 7.50
CA LEU A 151 3.49 15.30 6.21
C LEU A 151 3.47 16.82 6.23
N ASP A 152 3.02 17.43 7.32
CA ASP A 152 2.91 18.89 7.49
C ASP A 152 4.25 19.56 7.81
N GLY A 153 5.23 18.78 8.28
CA GLY A 153 6.60 19.22 8.50
C GLY A 153 7.51 19.10 7.28
N LEU A 154 7.08 18.45 6.19
CA LEU A 154 7.88 18.32 4.98
C LEU A 154 8.09 19.68 4.30
N ASP A 155 9.34 19.95 3.94
CA ASP A 155 9.75 21.12 3.14
C ASP A 155 9.09 21.09 1.75
N ARG A 156 8.61 22.25 1.28
CA ARG A 156 7.89 22.36 0.00
C ARG A 156 8.83 22.18 -1.19
N GLU A 157 10.02 22.75 -1.14
CA GLU A 157 11.05 22.66 -2.17
C GLU A 157 11.51 21.21 -2.36
N LEU A 158 11.64 20.46 -1.25
CA LEU A 158 11.90 19.03 -1.29
C LEU A 158 10.79 18.26 -2.03
N VAL A 159 9.52 18.54 -1.70
CA VAL A 159 8.39 17.91 -2.39
C VAL A 159 8.39 18.28 -3.88
N ALA A 160 8.70 19.53 -4.22
CA ALA A 160 8.81 19.99 -5.60
C ALA A 160 9.93 19.29 -6.38
N GLU A 161 11.05 19.01 -5.74
CA GLU A 161 12.16 18.25 -6.34
C GLU A 161 11.71 16.83 -6.72
N VAL A 162 11.09 16.10 -5.80
CA VAL A 162 10.60 14.73 -6.04
C VAL A 162 9.53 14.69 -7.13
N VAL A 163 8.56 15.61 -7.08
CA VAL A 163 7.52 15.73 -8.13
C VAL A 163 8.17 16.06 -9.48
N GLY A 164 9.14 16.97 -9.51
CA GLY A 164 9.87 17.34 -10.71
C GLY A 164 10.69 16.17 -11.28
N GLU A 165 11.28 15.33 -10.44
CA GLU A 165 11.94 14.10 -10.88
C GLU A 165 10.98 13.11 -11.53
N ARG A 166 9.80 12.91 -10.93
CA ARG A 166 8.73 12.07 -11.51
C ARG A 166 8.31 12.60 -12.87
N GLN A 167 8.08 13.91 -13.00
CA GLN A 167 7.68 14.54 -14.26
C GLN A 167 8.78 14.39 -15.34
N ARG A 168 10.03 14.70 -15.01
CA ARG A 168 11.17 14.50 -15.93
C ARG A 168 11.32 13.03 -16.35
N TRP A 169 11.06 12.09 -15.44
CA TRP A 169 11.04 10.66 -15.78
C TRP A 169 9.90 10.35 -16.75
N MET A 170 8.68 10.84 -16.49
CA MET A 170 7.52 10.62 -17.36
C MET A 170 7.75 11.14 -18.78
N GLU A 171 8.39 12.30 -18.93
CA GLU A 171 8.70 12.91 -20.23
C GLU A 171 9.74 12.12 -21.04
N ARG A 172 10.78 11.60 -20.37
CA ARG A 172 11.87 10.88 -21.05
C ARG A 172 11.65 9.37 -21.16
N SER A 173 10.65 8.83 -20.48
CA SER A 173 10.39 7.38 -20.44
C SER A 173 9.15 6.98 -21.24
N VAL A 174 9.09 5.71 -21.60
CA VAL A 174 8.02 5.11 -22.39
C VAL A 174 7.53 3.82 -21.73
N THR A 175 6.24 3.55 -21.82
CA THR A 175 5.71 2.22 -21.44
C THR A 175 6.23 1.14 -22.38
N ALA A 176 6.15 -0.13 -21.99
CA ALA A 176 6.51 -1.25 -22.87
C ALA A 176 5.76 -1.22 -24.22
N ARG A 177 4.49 -0.80 -24.19
CA ARG A 177 3.66 -0.65 -25.39
C ARG A 177 4.15 0.48 -26.29
N GLU A 178 4.46 1.64 -25.72
CA GLU A 178 5.01 2.78 -26.47
C GLU A 178 6.40 2.45 -27.03
N ALA A 179 7.24 1.79 -26.25
CA ALA A 179 8.55 1.31 -26.69
C ALA A 179 8.44 0.35 -27.88
N ALA A 180 7.52 -0.63 -27.81
CA ALA A 180 7.24 -1.53 -28.91
C ALA A 180 6.76 -0.77 -30.16
N ALA A 181 5.86 0.21 -29.99
CA ALA A 181 5.37 1.03 -31.09
C ALA A 181 6.48 1.87 -31.74
N LEU A 182 7.38 2.48 -30.94
CA LEU A 182 8.53 3.25 -31.43
C LEU A 182 9.47 2.39 -32.30
N LEU A 183 9.63 1.12 -31.95
CA LEU A 183 10.47 0.17 -32.68
C LEU A 183 9.73 -0.51 -33.84
N GLY A 184 8.42 -0.28 -34.00
CA GLY A 184 7.59 -0.98 -34.99
C GLY A 184 7.39 -2.47 -34.68
N TRP A 185 7.44 -2.87 -33.41
CA TRP A 185 7.38 -4.26 -32.96
C TRP A 185 6.07 -4.60 -32.24
N PRO A 186 5.68 -5.88 -32.19
CA PRO A 186 4.69 -6.36 -31.21
C PRO A 186 5.19 -6.21 -29.77
N ALA A 187 4.28 -5.95 -28.82
CA ALA A 187 4.63 -5.74 -27.40
C ALA A 187 5.45 -6.89 -26.79
N GLY A 188 5.02 -8.14 -26.98
CA GLY A 188 5.77 -9.30 -26.45
C GLY A 188 7.15 -9.48 -27.07
N ARG A 189 7.39 -8.98 -28.30
CA ARG A 189 8.74 -8.98 -28.89
C ARG A 189 9.64 -7.97 -28.18
N PHE A 190 9.12 -6.79 -27.87
CA PHE A 190 9.86 -5.80 -27.10
C PHE A 190 10.23 -6.33 -25.72
N GLU A 191 9.30 -6.96 -24.99
CA GLU A 191 9.58 -7.50 -23.65
C GLU A 191 10.74 -8.52 -23.67
N VAL A 192 10.72 -9.45 -24.63
CA VAL A 192 11.82 -10.43 -24.81
C VAL A 192 13.14 -9.73 -25.17
N ALA A 193 13.10 -8.71 -26.02
CA ALA A 193 14.29 -7.95 -26.40
C ALA A 193 14.84 -7.12 -25.24
N ALA A 194 13.96 -6.52 -24.42
CA ALA A 194 14.32 -5.76 -23.23
C ALA A 194 15.02 -6.67 -22.22
N GLU A 195 14.43 -7.83 -21.90
CA GLU A 195 15.04 -8.83 -21.01
C GLU A 195 16.41 -9.30 -21.54
N ARG A 196 16.49 -9.66 -22.82
CA ARG A 196 17.74 -10.14 -23.44
C ARG A 196 18.86 -9.10 -23.41
N ASN A 197 18.53 -7.82 -23.51
CA ASN A 197 19.49 -6.73 -23.49
C ASN A 197 19.66 -6.09 -22.10
N GLY A 198 19.03 -6.67 -21.06
CA GLY A 198 19.16 -6.20 -19.68
C GLY A 198 18.46 -4.87 -19.39
N LEU A 199 17.50 -4.45 -20.23
CA LEU A 199 16.70 -3.26 -19.97
C LEU A 199 15.71 -3.57 -18.85
N THR A 200 15.87 -2.89 -17.72
CA THR A 200 14.95 -3.01 -16.58
C THR A 200 13.95 -1.86 -16.58
N PRO A 201 12.65 -2.12 -16.39
CA PRO A 201 11.69 -1.05 -16.21
C PRO A 201 12.02 -0.27 -14.93
N GLY A 202 12.04 1.05 -15.04
CA GLY A 202 12.15 1.98 -13.91
C GLY A 202 10.80 2.25 -13.25
N ARG A 203 10.67 3.44 -12.65
CA ARG A 203 9.44 3.88 -11.97
C ARG A 203 8.23 3.75 -12.92
N LEU A 204 7.09 3.34 -12.35
CA LEU A 204 5.83 3.14 -13.08
C LEU A 204 5.87 2.09 -14.21
N GLY A 205 6.85 1.18 -14.19
CA GLY A 205 6.98 0.15 -15.24
C GLY A 205 7.40 0.70 -16.60
N ARG A 206 8.02 1.89 -16.62
CA ARG A 206 8.45 2.60 -17.84
C ARG A 206 9.93 2.34 -18.11
N TYR A 207 10.35 2.48 -19.36
CA TYR A 207 11.72 2.33 -19.83
C TYR A 207 12.26 3.68 -20.28
N ASP A 208 13.56 3.93 -20.10
CA ASP A 208 14.17 5.13 -20.64
C ASP A 208 14.12 5.09 -22.18
N ARG A 209 13.59 6.15 -22.81
CA ARG A 209 13.43 6.18 -24.26
C ARG A 209 14.77 6.03 -24.98
N ALA A 210 15.83 6.64 -24.46
CA ALA A 210 17.15 6.59 -25.11
C ALA A 210 17.72 5.17 -25.10
N GLU A 211 17.50 4.42 -24.01
CA GLU A 211 17.89 3.00 -23.94
C GLU A 211 17.09 2.12 -24.89
N VAL A 212 15.78 2.38 -25.02
CA VAL A 212 14.90 1.69 -25.97
C VAL A 212 15.35 1.94 -27.42
N GLU A 213 15.64 3.19 -27.78
CA GLU A 213 16.12 3.56 -29.12
C GLU A 213 17.52 3.02 -29.41
N GLY A 214 18.35 2.87 -28.38
CA GLY A 214 19.68 2.28 -28.42
C GLY A 214 19.73 0.76 -28.57
N LEU A 215 18.58 0.06 -28.57
CA LEU A 215 18.55 -1.39 -28.75
C LEU A 215 19.23 -1.82 -30.07
N PRO A 216 20.06 -2.88 -30.03
CA PRO A 216 20.92 -3.23 -31.15
C PRO A 216 20.12 -3.72 -32.36
N GLU A 217 20.59 -3.38 -33.56
CA GLU A 217 19.91 -3.61 -34.84
C GLU A 217 19.64 -5.09 -35.14
N ARG A 218 20.48 -6.00 -34.61
CA ARG A 218 20.27 -7.46 -34.63
C ARG A 218 18.91 -7.89 -34.05
N ASP A 219 18.33 -7.07 -33.16
CA ASP A 219 17.02 -7.32 -32.57
C ASP A 219 15.88 -6.68 -33.39
N ARG A 220 16.18 -5.79 -34.35
CA ARG A 220 15.23 -5.24 -35.34
C ARG A 220 14.93 -6.23 -36.47
N GLU A 221 15.85 -7.14 -36.81
CA GLU A 221 15.72 -8.06 -37.96
C GLU A 221 15.03 -9.42 -37.67
N GLY A 222 14.49 -9.64 -36.46
CA GLY A 222 13.88 -10.91 -36.05
C GLY A 222 12.54 -11.25 -36.71
N ARG A 223 12.58 -12.26 -37.60
CA ARG A 223 11.50 -12.99 -38.33
C ARG A 223 11.00 -12.38 -39.64
N GLY A 224 11.91 -12.27 -40.60
CA GLY A 224 11.61 -12.16 -42.02
C GLY A 224 12.28 -13.24 -42.88
N ARG A 225 12.31 -14.52 -42.45
CA ARG A 225 12.68 -15.63 -43.36
C ARG A 225 11.85 -16.89 -43.10
N SER A 226 11.33 -17.42 -44.20
CA SER A 226 10.96 -18.83 -44.45
C SER A 226 9.49 -19.25 -44.23
N ARG A 227 8.68 -19.08 -45.28
CA ARG A 227 7.99 -20.20 -45.96
C ARG A 227 7.81 -19.84 -47.44
N GLN A 228 8.75 -20.26 -48.26
CA GLN A 228 8.52 -20.61 -49.67
C GLN A 228 8.69 -22.13 -49.74
N GLU A 229 7.58 -22.82 -49.95
CA GLU A 229 7.47 -24.08 -50.69
C GLU A 229 6.20 -23.97 -51.53
#